data_AF-A0A523GLE9-F1
#
_entry.id   AF-A0A523GLE9-F1
#
_cell.length_a   1.000
_cell.length_b   1.000
_cell.length_c   1.000
_cell.angle_alpha   90.00
_cell.angle_beta   90.00
_cell.angle_gamma   90.00
#
_symmetry.space_group_name_H-M   'P 1'
#
loop_
_entity.id
_entity.type
_entity.pdbx_description
1 polymer ?
#
loop_
_entity_poly.entity_id
_entity_poly.type
_entity_poly.pdbx_seq_one_letter_code
_entity_poly.pdbx_strand_id
1 'polypeptide(L)'
;MEAFKLFAEMIESIGEDVVSFVFRAGPLVDRKPTASSRPAQRRLDPNKARARHAAASSSYDIKSSGRNEGADRDPTAKRAPVTTEEKVGRNDPCPCGSGKKFKHCHGR
;
A
#
# COMPACT_ATOMS: atom_id res chain seq x y z
N MET A 1 66.74 27.27 -10.64
CA MET A 1 65.33 27.57 -10.94
C MET A 1 64.63 26.47 -11.74
N GLU A 2 65.36 25.53 -12.37
CA GLU A 2 64.74 24.45 -13.17
C GLU A 2 63.92 23.42 -12.38
N ALA A 3 64.35 23.04 -11.18
CA ALA A 3 63.62 22.07 -10.36
C ALA A 3 62.20 22.55 -10.00
N PHE A 4 62.02 23.85 -9.80
CA PHE A 4 60.70 24.44 -9.56
C PHE A 4 59.81 24.39 -10.80
N LYS A 5 60.40 24.56 -11.99
CA LYS A 5 59.68 24.48 -13.26
C LYS A 5 59.12 23.08 -13.51
N LEU A 6 59.93 22.05 -13.29
CA LEU A 6 59.50 20.64 -13.41
C LEU A 6 58.40 20.29 -12.40
N PHE A 7 58.49 20.84 -11.18
CA PHE A 7 57.45 20.65 -10.17
C PHE A 7 56.14 21.34 -10.57
N ALA A 8 56.20 22.55 -11.11
CA ALA A 8 55.02 23.27 -11.59
C ALA A 8 54.32 22.51 -12.73
N GLU A 9 55.09 21.99 -13.70
CA GLU A 9 54.57 21.18 -14.81
C GLU A 9 53.90 19.88 -14.29
N MET A 10 54.47 19.22 -13.28
CA MET A 10 53.86 18.04 -12.65
C MET A 10 52.54 18.37 -11.94
N ILE A 11 52.46 19.51 -11.25
CA ILE A 11 51.21 19.92 -10.58
C ILE A 11 50.11 20.20 -11.60
N GLU A 12 50.47 20.79 -12.74
CA GLU A 12 49.54 21.06 -13.83
C GLU A 12 48.99 19.76 -14.44
N SER A 13 49.86 18.76 -14.69
CA SER A 13 49.42 17.45 -15.20
C SER A 13 48.52 16.71 -14.21
N ILE A 14 48.81 16.76 -12.91
CA ILE A 14 47.97 16.16 -11.87
C ILE A 14 46.59 16.84 -11.84
N GLY A 15 46.54 18.16 -12.02
CA GLY A 15 45.28 18.91 -12.08
C GLY A 15 44.39 18.44 -13.22
N GLU A 16 44.95 18.28 -14.42
CA GLU A 16 44.23 17.77 -15.59
C GLU A 16 43.70 16.34 -15.37
N ASP A 17 44.53 15.47 -14.78
CA ASP A 17 44.17 14.08 -14.49
C ASP A 17 43.04 13.97 -13.47
N VAL A 18 43.08 14.77 -12.40
CA VAL A 18 42.03 14.78 -11.37
C VAL A 18 40.71 15.26 -11.93
N VAL A 19 40.71 16.35 -12.72
CA VAL A 19 39.48 16.88 -13.34
C VAL A 19 38.93 15.86 -14.32
N SER A 20 39.76 15.32 -15.21
CA SER A 20 39.43 14.23 -16.13
C SER A 20 38.80 13.04 -15.39
N PHE A 21 39.41 12.61 -14.28
CA PHE A 21 38.93 11.50 -13.48
C PHE A 21 37.55 11.79 -12.88
N VAL A 22 37.33 12.96 -12.29
CA VAL A 22 36.03 13.33 -11.70
C VAL A 22 34.91 13.30 -12.75
N PHE A 23 35.17 13.80 -13.96
CA PHE A 23 34.17 13.77 -15.04
C PHE A 23 33.96 12.38 -15.65
N ARG A 24 34.97 11.51 -15.66
CA ARG A 24 34.89 10.13 -16.19
C ARG A 24 34.43 9.09 -15.17
N ALA A 25 34.67 9.31 -13.88
CA ALA A 25 34.33 8.37 -12.81
C ALA A 25 32.81 8.15 -12.66
N GLY A 26 31.99 8.99 -13.31
CA GLY A 26 30.55 8.85 -13.31
C GLY A 26 29.96 9.03 -11.90
N PRO A 27 28.64 8.88 -11.75
CA PRO A 27 28.03 8.98 -10.43
C PRO A 27 28.51 7.83 -9.53
N LEU A 28 29.26 8.16 -8.48
CA LEU A 28 29.59 7.28 -7.33
C LEU A 28 28.37 6.94 -6.47
N VAL A 29 27.21 7.51 -6.80
CA VAL A 29 25.93 7.11 -6.23
C VAL A 29 25.51 5.88 -7.00
N ASP A 30 25.59 4.72 -6.32
CA ASP A 30 24.95 3.47 -6.72
C ASP A 30 23.62 3.79 -7.40
N ARG A 31 23.63 3.77 -8.74
CA ARG A 31 22.45 3.39 -9.49
C ARG A 31 22.25 1.94 -9.11
N LYS A 32 21.59 1.69 -7.97
CA LYS A 32 20.73 0.53 -7.88
C LYS A 32 19.81 0.70 -9.08
N PRO A 33 19.91 -0.12 -10.14
CA PRO A 33 18.73 -0.31 -10.92
C PRO A 33 17.79 -0.92 -9.88
N THR A 34 16.82 -0.14 -9.40
CA THR A 34 15.58 -0.72 -8.95
C THR A 34 14.96 -1.32 -10.19
N ALA A 35 15.55 -2.42 -10.65
CA ALA A 35 14.85 -3.52 -11.25
C ALA A 35 13.87 -3.98 -10.17
N SER A 36 12.82 -3.18 -10.01
CA SER A 36 11.46 -3.66 -9.87
C SER A 36 11.21 -4.59 -11.05
N SER A 37 11.87 -5.75 -11.01
CA SER A 37 11.26 -6.99 -11.42
C SER A 37 10.06 -7.15 -10.48
N ARG A 38 8.99 -6.41 -10.78
CA ARG A 38 7.67 -6.82 -10.35
C ARG A 38 7.55 -8.23 -10.90
N PRO A 39 7.50 -9.29 -10.08
CA PRO A 39 7.12 -10.58 -10.61
C PRO A 39 5.79 -10.34 -11.31
N ALA A 40 5.72 -10.69 -12.60
CA ALA A 40 4.48 -10.62 -13.37
C ALA A 40 3.39 -11.20 -12.46
N GLN A 41 2.41 -10.38 -12.09
CA GLN A 41 1.34 -10.78 -11.19
C GLN A 41 0.75 -12.06 -11.76
N ARG A 42 1.06 -13.18 -11.12
CA ARG A 42 0.57 -14.50 -11.51
C ARG A 42 -0.94 -14.39 -11.44
N ARG A 43 -1.59 -14.28 -12.59
CA ARG A 43 -3.05 -14.20 -12.72
C ARG A 43 -3.59 -15.41 -11.99
N LEU A 44 -4.21 -15.20 -10.83
CA LEU A 44 -4.86 -16.26 -10.08
C LEU A 44 -6.05 -16.70 -10.93
N ASP A 45 -6.06 -17.97 -11.32
CA ASP A 45 -7.12 -18.57 -12.12
C ASP A 45 -8.42 -18.59 -11.29
N PRO A 46 -9.49 -17.88 -11.71
CA PRO A 46 -10.72 -17.76 -10.93
C PRO A 46 -11.42 -19.11 -10.72
N ASN A 47 -11.15 -20.12 -11.55
CA ASN A 47 -11.71 -21.46 -11.36
C ASN A 47 -11.08 -22.24 -10.19
N LYS A 48 -9.85 -21.90 -9.78
CA LYS A 48 -9.20 -22.51 -8.61
C LYS A 48 -9.56 -21.84 -7.28
N ALA A 49 -10.17 -20.65 -7.32
CA ALA A 49 -10.50 -19.86 -6.12
C ALA A 49 -11.92 -20.13 -5.58
N ARG A 50 -12.55 -21.26 -5.92
CA ARG A 50 -13.82 -21.67 -5.30
C ARG A 50 -13.53 -22.38 -3.98
N ALA A 51 -13.52 -21.63 -2.88
CA ALA A 51 -13.57 -22.19 -1.55
C ALA A 51 -14.92 -22.91 -1.36
N ARG A 52 -14.89 -24.25 -1.34
CA ARG A 52 -16.02 -25.04 -0.86
C ARG A 52 -16.01 -24.95 0.67
N HIS A 53 -16.84 -24.08 1.23
CA HIS A 53 -17.18 -24.15 2.65
C HIS A 53 -17.99 -25.43 2.85
N ALA A 54 -17.32 -26.52 3.24
CA ALA A 54 -18.02 -27.62 3.89
C ALA A 54 -18.62 -27.04 5.17
N ALA A 55 -19.93 -27.19 5.35
CA ALA A 55 -20.65 -26.75 6.53
C ALA A 55 -20.14 -27.53 7.75
N ALA A 56 -19.03 -27.07 8.33
CA ALA A 56 -18.59 -27.48 9.63
C ALA A 56 -19.39 -26.66 10.65
N SER A 57 -20.26 -27.33 11.39
CA SER A 57 -20.97 -26.75 12.53
C SER A 57 -19.95 -26.13 13.48
N SER A 58 -20.08 -24.82 13.73
CA SER A 58 -19.23 -24.08 14.66
C SER A 58 -19.29 -24.72 16.05
N SER A 59 -18.14 -25.14 16.57
CA SER A 59 -18.00 -25.91 17.81
C SER A 59 -17.72 -25.04 19.04
N TYR A 60 -18.19 -23.79 19.06
CA TYR A 60 -18.01 -22.90 20.21
C TYR A 60 -19.24 -22.03 20.44
N ASP A 61 -19.86 -22.21 21.60
CA ASP A 61 -20.93 -21.38 22.14
C ASP A 61 -20.37 -20.05 22.65
N ILE A 62 -20.62 -18.95 21.92
CA ILE A 62 -20.43 -17.60 22.44
C ILE A 62 -21.76 -17.13 23.04
N LYS A 63 -21.86 -17.20 24.38
CA LYS A 63 -22.90 -16.49 25.14
C LYS A 63 -22.61 -14.99 25.09
N SER A 64 -23.28 -14.28 24.17
CA SER A 64 -23.33 -12.83 24.19
C SER A 64 -24.28 -12.36 25.30
N SER A 65 -23.69 -11.92 26.40
CA SER A 65 -24.34 -11.20 27.49
C SER A 65 -24.75 -9.79 27.03
N GLY A 66 -26.05 -9.51 27.01
CA GLY A 66 -26.58 -8.17 26.81
C GLY A 66 -28.00 -8.14 26.26
N ARG A 67 -29.00 -8.35 27.11
CA ARG A 67 -30.38 -7.96 26.80
C ARG A 67 -31.04 -7.39 28.05
N ASN A 68 -31.38 -6.11 28.00
CA ASN A 68 -32.28 -5.50 28.97
C ASN A 68 -33.73 -5.77 28.55
N GLU A 69 -34.49 -6.18 29.57
CA GLU A 69 -35.92 -6.33 29.83
C GLU A 69 -36.97 -6.24 28.70
N GLY A 70 -37.90 -7.21 28.76
CA GLY A 70 -39.34 -6.92 28.77
C GLY A 70 -40.06 -6.77 27.45
N ALA A 71 -40.43 -7.88 26.81
CA ALA A 71 -41.74 -8.06 26.17
C ALA A 71 -41.87 -9.51 25.71
N ASP A 72 -42.86 -10.20 26.27
CA ASP A 72 -43.42 -11.46 25.79
C ASP A 72 -43.63 -11.35 24.27
N ARG A 73 -42.88 -12.13 23.48
CA ARG A 73 -43.05 -12.18 22.03
C ARG A 73 -43.37 -13.60 21.62
N ASP A 74 -44.64 -13.77 21.22
CA ASP A 74 -45.20 -14.90 20.51
C ASP A 74 -44.20 -15.43 19.44
N PRO A 75 -43.83 -16.73 19.50
CA PRO A 75 -42.85 -17.33 18.60
C PRO A 75 -43.31 -17.43 17.13
N THR A 76 -44.53 -17.01 16.78
CA THR A 76 -45.04 -17.03 15.40
C THR A 76 -44.74 -15.77 14.59
N ALA A 77 -44.26 -14.68 15.21
CA ALA A 77 -43.95 -13.44 14.52
C ALA A 77 -42.61 -13.53 13.74
N LYS A 78 -42.69 -13.78 12.43
CA LYS A 78 -41.54 -13.72 11.50
C LYS A 78 -40.95 -12.31 11.53
N ARG A 79 -39.73 -12.16 12.06
CA ARG A 79 -39.00 -10.89 12.06
C ARG A 79 -38.66 -10.52 10.62
N ALA A 80 -39.18 -9.39 10.13
CA ALA A 80 -38.77 -8.83 8.85
C ALA A 80 -37.26 -8.48 8.90
N PRO A 81 -36.51 -8.68 7.81
CA PRO A 81 -35.10 -8.31 7.77
C PRO A 81 -34.97 -6.79 7.91
N VAL A 82 -34.16 -6.37 8.88
CA VAL A 82 -33.78 -4.96 9.03
C VAL A 82 -32.90 -4.58 7.86
N THR A 83 -33.42 -3.80 6.92
CA THR A 83 -32.63 -3.17 5.85
C THR A 83 -31.74 -2.11 6.48
N THR A 84 -30.46 -2.43 6.70
CA THR A 84 -29.46 -1.42 7.03
C THR A 84 -29.14 -0.62 5.78
N GLU A 85 -29.17 0.71 5.89
CA GLU A 85 -28.71 1.63 4.85
C GLU A 85 -27.26 1.30 4.45
N GLU A 86 -26.97 1.44 3.15
CA GLU A 86 -25.66 1.12 2.59
C GLU A 86 -24.60 2.07 3.17
N LYS A 87 -23.66 1.52 3.95
CA LYS A 87 -22.59 2.31 4.57
C LYS A 87 -21.63 2.79 3.48
N VAL A 88 -21.54 4.11 3.31
CA VAL A 88 -20.61 4.74 2.35
C VAL A 88 -19.18 4.29 2.64
N GLY A 89 -18.52 3.69 1.65
CA GLY A 89 -17.15 3.23 1.77
C GLY A 89 -16.16 4.39 1.81
N ARG A 90 -15.02 4.20 2.49
CA ARG A 90 -13.99 5.24 2.71
C ARG A 90 -13.49 5.88 1.40
N ASN A 91 -13.48 5.16 0.29
CA ASN A 91 -13.00 5.66 -1.01
C ASN A 91 -14.12 6.09 -1.98
N ASP A 92 -15.37 5.90 -1.62
CA ASP A 92 -16.53 6.20 -2.49
C ASP A 92 -16.71 7.70 -2.68
N PRO A 93 -17.39 8.15 -3.76
CA PRO A 93 -17.73 9.56 -3.93
C PRO A 93 -18.50 10.07 -2.71
N CYS A 94 -18.07 11.23 -2.20
CA CYS A 94 -18.66 11.81 -1.02
C CYS A 94 -20.11 12.28 -1.30
N PRO A 95 -21.10 11.91 -0.47
CA PRO A 95 -22.51 12.21 -0.72
C PRO A 95 -22.86 13.70 -0.66
N CYS A 96 -21.94 14.56 -0.22
CA CYS A 96 -22.10 16.02 -0.25
C CYS A 96 -21.97 16.66 -1.65
N GLY A 97 -21.77 15.86 -2.70
CA GLY A 97 -21.68 16.36 -4.08
C GLY A 97 -20.36 17.06 -4.44
N SER A 98 -19.35 17.02 -3.57
CA SER A 98 -18.06 17.69 -3.78
C SER A 98 -17.17 17.06 -4.86
N GLY A 99 -17.54 15.88 -5.38
CA GLY A 99 -16.74 15.09 -6.32
C GLY A 99 -15.48 14.45 -5.71
N LYS A 100 -15.21 14.67 -4.42
CA LYS A 100 -14.05 14.10 -3.71
C LYS A 100 -14.40 12.75 -3.09
N LYS A 101 -13.40 11.87 -2.90
CA LYS A 101 -13.57 10.60 -2.16
C LYS A 101 -13.94 10.89 -0.71
N PHE A 102 -14.79 10.06 -0.09
CA PHE A 102 -15.34 10.24 1.26
C PHE A 102 -14.25 10.55 2.29
N LYS A 103 -13.14 9.79 2.29
CA LYS A 103 -11.98 10.01 3.16
C LYS A 103 -11.29 11.37 3.06
N HIS A 104 -11.44 12.06 1.93
CA HIS A 104 -10.83 13.37 1.70
C HIS A 104 -11.84 14.52 1.87
N CYS A 105 -13.05 14.22 2.32
CA CYS A 105 -14.10 15.21 2.49
C CYS A 105 -14.73 15.10 3.90
N HIS A 106 -15.52 14.06 4.16
CA HIS A 106 -16.25 13.88 5.43
C HIS A 106 -15.77 12.67 6.26
N GLY A 107 -14.85 11.86 5.72
CA GLY A 107 -14.30 10.66 6.37
C GLY A 107 -12.94 10.87 7.00
N ARG A 108 -12.81 11.85 7.91
CA ARG A 108 -11.58 12.06 8.71
C ARG A 108 -11.23 10.80 9.50
#